data_AF-A0A955VV10-F1
#
_entry.id   AF-A0A955VV10-F1
#
_cell.length_a   1.000
_cell.length_b   1.000
_cell.length_c   1.000
_cell.angle_alpha   90.00
_cell.angle_beta   90.00
_cell.angle_gamma   90.00
#
_symmetry.space_group_name_H-M   'P 1'
#
loop_
_entity.id
_entity.type
_entity.pdbx_description
1 polymer ?
#
loop_
_entity_poly.entity_id
_entity_poly.type
_entity_poly.pdbx_seq_one_letter_code
_entity_poly.pdbx_strand_id
1 'polypeptide(L)'
;NPSVVCLAGGRNKAVAAKAYDLFNARHLRHGLGIRTPMTIRDVGLSDVPLWVESMGGLAVVKVPYSNAGQGVYTLTNPAELDDFMALEHRYDRFIVQGLIGNAGWSSTTPHGRFYHVGTVPNRHGQIYVSDVRMMVCASPDGFRPLAIYARRAHDPLIETLDAGKRSWDMLGTNLSFRRPDGSWDTETSRLMLMDNRDFNRLGLGLDELIEAYVQTVMSVVAIDRMAEQLFNSRGRFRMRLFKSLNDDPRLLSEIML
;
A
#
# COMPACT_ATOMS: atom_id res chain seq x y z
N ASN A 1 -23.57 -2.13 4.46
CA ASN A 1 -22.68 -2.85 5.39
C ASN A 1 -21.22 -2.52 5.05
N PRO A 2 -20.53 -1.65 5.82
CA PRO A 2 -19.16 -1.20 5.53
C PRO A 2 -18.10 -2.34 5.57
N SER A 3 -18.39 -3.46 6.24
CA SER A 3 -17.49 -4.62 6.34
C SER A 3 -17.21 -5.29 5.00
N VAL A 4 -18.21 -5.30 4.11
CA VAL A 4 -18.11 -5.94 2.80
C VAL A 4 -17.16 -5.18 1.88
N VAL A 5 -17.24 -3.85 1.87
CA VAL A 5 -16.31 -3.01 1.11
C VAL A 5 -14.88 -3.24 1.61
N CYS A 6 -14.70 -3.46 2.91
CA CYS A 6 -13.42 -3.84 3.48
C CYS A 6 -12.91 -5.18 2.90
N LEU A 7 -13.76 -6.22 2.85
CA LEU A 7 -13.43 -7.52 2.27
C LEU A 7 -13.17 -7.47 0.75
N ALA A 8 -13.91 -6.65 0.02
CA ALA A 8 -13.83 -6.50 -1.44
C ALA A 8 -12.58 -5.75 -1.93
N GLY A 9 -11.74 -5.25 -1.02
CA GLY A 9 -10.49 -4.57 -1.35
C GLY A 9 -10.21 -3.33 -0.52
N GLY A 10 -11.22 -2.76 0.15
CA GLY A 10 -11.03 -1.54 0.95
C GLY A 10 -10.06 -1.71 2.12
N ARG A 11 -10.02 -2.89 2.74
CA ARG A 11 -9.03 -3.26 3.79
C ARG A 11 -8.40 -4.63 3.57
N ASN A 12 -8.78 -5.35 2.51
CA ASN A 12 -8.18 -6.62 2.11
C ASN A 12 -7.26 -6.37 0.90
N LYS A 13 -5.95 -6.23 1.15
CA LYS A 13 -4.97 -5.94 0.10
C LYS A 13 -4.89 -7.03 -0.97
N ALA A 14 -5.14 -8.29 -0.60
CA ALA A 14 -5.09 -9.41 -1.54
C ALA A 14 -6.23 -9.32 -2.56
N VAL A 15 -7.44 -9.02 -2.09
CA VAL A 15 -8.60 -8.83 -2.98
C VAL A 15 -8.49 -7.53 -3.78
N ALA A 16 -7.98 -6.45 -3.18
CA ALA A 16 -7.73 -5.18 -3.88
C ALA A 16 -6.81 -5.37 -5.09
N ALA A 17 -5.71 -6.09 -4.91
CA ALA A 17 -4.76 -6.32 -6.00
C ALA A 17 -5.38 -7.17 -7.13
N LYS A 18 -6.26 -8.13 -6.82
CA LYS A 18 -7.05 -8.88 -7.83
C LYS A 18 -8.06 -7.99 -8.53
N ALA A 19 -8.71 -7.07 -7.81
CA ALA A 19 -9.62 -6.10 -8.40
C ALA A 19 -8.91 -5.16 -9.39
N TYR A 20 -7.68 -4.74 -9.05
CA TYR A 20 -6.87 -3.88 -9.92
C TYR A 20 -6.43 -4.60 -11.20
N ASP A 21 -6.00 -5.86 -11.10
CA ASP A 21 -5.66 -6.67 -12.28
C ASP A 21 -6.85 -6.83 -13.23
N LEU A 22 -8.04 -7.15 -12.69
CA LEU A 22 -9.26 -7.26 -13.48
C LEU A 22 -9.65 -5.94 -14.12
N PHE A 23 -9.46 -4.82 -13.43
CA PHE A 23 -9.68 -3.49 -13.99
C PHE A 23 -8.70 -3.24 -15.15
N ASN A 24 -7.40 -3.44 -14.93
CA ASN A 24 -6.37 -3.20 -15.94
C ASN A 24 -6.57 -4.07 -17.18
N ALA A 25 -6.90 -5.35 -17.01
CA ALA A 25 -7.18 -6.26 -18.12
C ALA A 25 -8.37 -5.80 -18.97
N ARG A 26 -9.44 -5.28 -18.34
CA ARG A 26 -10.62 -4.76 -19.04
C ARG A 26 -10.34 -3.46 -19.80
N HIS A 27 -9.44 -2.63 -19.29
CA HIS A 27 -9.17 -1.30 -19.82
C HIS A 27 -7.87 -1.18 -20.63
N LEU A 28 -7.18 -2.31 -20.87
CA LEU A 28 -5.92 -2.36 -21.59
C LEU A 28 -5.97 -1.62 -22.94
N ARG A 29 -7.06 -1.77 -23.70
CA ARG A 29 -7.24 -1.13 -25.02
C ARG A 29 -7.42 0.39 -24.96
N HIS A 30 -7.73 0.93 -23.79
CA HIS A 30 -7.93 2.36 -23.58
C HIS A 30 -6.67 3.04 -23.03
N GLY A 31 -5.59 2.29 -22.78
CA GLY A 31 -4.37 2.82 -22.17
C GLY A 31 -4.53 3.23 -20.69
N LEU A 32 -5.64 2.87 -20.06
CA LEU A 32 -5.89 3.13 -18.64
C LEU A 32 -5.43 1.95 -17.79
N GLY A 33 -4.75 2.25 -16.68
CA GLY A 33 -4.28 1.24 -15.76
C GLY A 33 -3.96 1.80 -14.38
N ILE A 34 -4.37 1.05 -13.36
CA ILE A 34 -3.98 1.26 -11.98
C ILE A 34 -2.52 0.83 -11.83
N ARG A 35 -1.69 1.76 -11.37
CA ARG A 35 -0.25 1.55 -11.24
C ARG A 35 0.09 1.09 -9.83
N THR A 36 0.77 -0.05 -9.74
CA THR A 36 1.33 -0.57 -8.49
C THR A 36 2.75 -1.07 -8.74
N PRO A 37 3.63 -1.07 -7.71
CA PRO A 37 4.89 -1.80 -7.80
C PRO A 37 4.63 -3.29 -8.08
N MET A 38 5.65 -4.01 -8.56
CA MET A 38 5.57 -5.47 -8.72
C MET A 38 5.08 -6.09 -7.41
N THR A 39 3.98 -6.85 -7.48
CA THR A 39 3.28 -7.37 -6.31
C THR A 39 2.97 -8.84 -6.54
N ILE A 40 3.56 -9.70 -5.73
CA ILE A 40 3.27 -11.13 -5.68
C ILE A 40 2.30 -11.37 -4.52
N ARG A 41 1.23 -12.10 -4.82
CA ARG A 41 0.10 -12.34 -3.90
C ARG A 41 0.04 -13.80 -3.53
N ASP A 42 -0.78 -14.10 -2.52
CA ASP A 42 -1.07 -15.46 -2.08
C ASP A 42 0.22 -16.23 -1.69
N VAL A 43 1.24 -15.50 -1.22
CA VAL A 43 2.57 -16.05 -0.89
C VAL A 43 2.49 -16.74 0.47
N GLY A 44 2.89 -18.01 0.54
CA GLY A 44 3.08 -18.72 1.81
C GLY A 44 4.37 -18.27 2.50
N LEU A 45 4.43 -18.38 3.84
CA LEU A 45 5.60 -17.95 4.62
C LEU A 45 6.91 -18.55 4.07
N SER A 46 6.92 -19.86 3.76
CA SER A 46 8.08 -20.59 3.22
C SER A 46 8.58 -20.05 1.89
N ASP A 47 7.73 -19.39 1.12
CA ASP A 47 8.04 -18.91 -0.23
C ASP A 47 8.52 -17.46 -0.23
N VAL A 48 8.40 -16.75 0.91
CA VAL A 48 8.82 -15.35 1.03
C VAL A 48 10.29 -15.15 0.63
N PRO A 49 11.27 -15.94 1.11
CA PRO A 49 12.67 -15.77 0.74
C PRO A 49 12.92 -15.82 -0.77
N LEU A 50 12.26 -16.75 -1.47
CA LEU A 50 12.38 -16.91 -2.93
C LEU A 50 11.94 -15.64 -3.66
N TRP A 51 10.82 -15.05 -3.26
CA TRP A 51 10.32 -13.82 -3.89
C TRP A 51 11.17 -12.60 -3.55
N VAL A 52 11.72 -12.53 -2.34
CA VAL A 52 12.67 -11.47 -1.94
C VAL A 52 13.93 -11.54 -2.80
N GLU A 53 14.48 -12.75 -2.99
CA GLU A 53 15.63 -12.98 -3.88
C GLU A 53 15.33 -12.55 -5.32
N SER A 54 14.15 -12.93 -5.84
CA SER A 54 13.73 -12.55 -7.20
C SER A 54 13.62 -11.03 -7.43
N MET A 55 13.51 -10.25 -6.35
CA MET A 55 13.45 -8.77 -6.36
C MET A 55 14.81 -8.10 -6.10
N GLY A 56 15.89 -8.88 -6.08
CA GLY A 56 17.25 -8.39 -5.82
C GLY A 56 17.57 -8.26 -4.33
N GLY A 57 16.91 -9.03 -3.46
CA GLY A 57 17.18 -9.07 -2.02
C GLY A 57 16.49 -7.96 -1.20
N LEU A 58 15.78 -7.04 -1.85
CA LEU A 58 15.03 -5.97 -1.22
C LEU A 58 13.54 -6.17 -1.52
N ALA A 59 12.67 -6.10 -0.51
CA ALA A 59 11.23 -6.21 -0.70
C ALA A 59 10.44 -5.61 0.46
N VAL A 60 9.13 -5.47 0.27
CA VAL A 60 8.16 -5.20 1.33
C VAL A 60 7.22 -6.38 1.46
N VAL A 61 7.17 -6.98 2.65
CA VAL A 61 6.21 -8.04 2.97
C VAL A 61 5.05 -7.45 3.74
N LYS A 62 3.82 -7.79 3.35
CA LYS A 62 2.59 -7.25 3.94
C LYS A 62 1.65 -8.37 4.35
N VAL A 63 1.17 -8.29 5.58
CA VAL A 63 -0.03 -9.00 6.02
C VAL A 63 -1.23 -8.31 5.35
N PRO A 64 -2.01 -9.02 4.51
CA PRO A 64 -2.99 -8.36 3.65
C PRO A 64 -4.13 -7.67 4.42
N TYR A 65 -4.42 -8.13 5.64
CA TYR A 65 -5.60 -7.74 6.42
C TYR A 65 -5.30 -6.70 7.52
N SER A 66 -4.02 -6.47 7.82
CA SER A 66 -3.59 -5.53 8.87
C SER A 66 -3.75 -4.06 8.45
N ASN A 67 -3.92 -3.17 9.43
CA ASN A 67 -4.19 -1.74 9.23
C ASN A 67 -3.19 -0.85 9.97
N ALA A 68 -3.21 0.45 9.68
CA ALA A 68 -2.41 1.48 10.35
C ALA A 68 -0.89 1.23 10.34
N GLY A 69 -0.37 0.64 9.25
CA GLY A 69 1.06 0.32 9.12
C GLY A 69 1.51 -0.94 9.86
N GLN A 70 0.62 -1.60 10.61
CA GLN A 70 0.94 -2.88 11.20
C GLN A 70 0.99 -3.99 10.14
N GLY A 71 1.86 -4.97 10.36
CA GLY A 71 2.06 -6.08 9.43
C GLY A 71 2.62 -5.62 8.09
N VAL A 72 3.45 -4.57 8.08
CA VAL A 72 4.25 -4.16 6.93
C VAL A 72 5.71 -4.24 7.34
N TYR A 73 6.49 -5.02 6.60
CA TYR A 73 7.89 -5.31 6.90
C TYR A 73 8.71 -4.89 5.69
N THR A 74 9.62 -3.94 5.88
CA THR A 74 10.64 -3.57 4.89
C THR A 74 11.83 -4.49 5.09
N LEU A 75 12.15 -5.29 4.07
CA LEU A 75 13.27 -6.21 4.07
C LEU A 75 14.35 -5.63 3.19
N THR A 76 15.42 -5.18 3.81
CA THR A 76 16.53 -4.46 3.17
C THR A 76 17.89 -5.12 3.37
N ASN A 77 17.94 -6.17 4.19
CA ASN A 77 19.12 -6.99 4.40
C ASN A 77 18.70 -8.42 4.85
N PRO A 78 19.61 -9.40 4.82
CA PRO A 78 19.31 -10.77 5.21
C PRO A 78 18.82 -10.93 6.66
N ALA A 79 19.37 -10.15 7.60
CA ALA A 79 18.97 -10.24 9.00
C ALA A 79 17.50 -9.83 9.21
N GLU A 80 17.01 -8.79 8.51
CA GLU A 80 15.60 -8.41 8.56
C GLU A 80 14.68 -9.50 7.98
N LEU A 81 15.14 -10.23 6.96
CA LEU A 81 14.40 -11.39 6.43
C LEU A 81 14.38 -12.52 7.45
N ASP A 82 15.53 -12.87 8.05
CA ASP A 82 15.62 -13.91 9.08
C ASP A 82 14.73 -13.58 10.29
N ASP A 83 14.76 -12.33 10.75
CA ASP A 83 13.88 -11.83 11.82
C ASP A 83 12.41 -11.98 11.43
N PHE A 84 12.02 -11.58 10.22
CA PHE A 84 10.65 -11.74 9.73
C PHE A 84 10.22 -13.21 9.69
N MET A 85 11.10 -14.11 9.25
CA MET A 85 10.82 -15.55 9.17
C MET A 85 10.70 -16.21 10.55
N ALA A 86 11.37 -15.66 11.57
CA ALA A 86 11.30 -16.14 12.95
C ALA A 86 10.06 -15.66 13.72
N LEU A 87 9.34 -14.65 13.22
CA LEU A 87 8.12 -14.16 13.86
C LEU A 87 6.98 -15.20 13.85
N GLU A 88 6.20 -15.23 14.93
CA GLU A 88 4.93 -15.94 14.93
C GLU A 88 3.88 -15.10 14.17
N HIS A 89 3.42 -15.63 13.04
CA HIS A 89 2.43 -14.97 12.20
C HIS A 89 1.02 -15.52 12.45
N ARG A 90 0.04 -14.63 12.59
CA ARG A 90 -1.38 -15.00 12.74
C ARG A 90 -1.99 -15.56 11.45
N TYR A 91 -1.55 -15.06 10.29
CA TYR A 91 -2.08 -15.36 8.97
C TYR A 91 -1.02 -16.06 8.12
N ASP A 92 -1.47 -16.91 7.20
CA ASP A 92 -0.58 -17.79 6.42
C ASP A 92 -0.34 -17.27 4.99
N ARG A 93 -1.07 -16.22 4.59
CA ARG A 93 -0.92 -15.57 3.27
C ARG A 93 -0.33 -14.17 3.40
N PHE A 94 0.70 -13.92 2.60
CA PHE A 94 1.38 -12.64 2.52
C PHE A 94 1.30 -12.05 1.11
N ILE A 95 1.61 -10.76 1.04
CA ILE A 95 1.93 -10.07 -0.20
C ILE A 95 3.40 -9.69 -0.15
N VAL A 96 4.17 -10.08 -1.17
CA VAL A 96 5.56 -9.64 -1.37
C VAL A 96 5.56 -8.61 -2.48
N GLN A 97 5.99 -7.39 -2.19
CA GLN A 97 5.97 -6.28 -3.13
C GLN A 97 7.37 -5.70 -3.28
N GLY A 98 7.70 -5.24 -4.50
CA GLY A 98 8.92 -4.50 -4.74
C GLY A 98 9.03 -3.28 -3.82
N LEU A 99 10.13 -3.17 -3.09
CA LEU A 99 10.49 -2.04 -2.27
C LEU A 99 10.87 -0.86 -3.16
N ILE A 100 10.14 0.24 -2.96
CA ILE A 100 10.47 1.55 -3.51
C ILE A 100 11.20 2.30 -2.40
N GLY A 101 12.50 2.46 -2.56
CA GLY A 101 13.39 3.12 -1.60
C GLY A 101 14.09 4.30 -2.23
N ASN A 102 15.33 4.54 -1.81
CA ASN A 102 16.25 5.39 -2.56
C ASN A 102 16.70 4.67 -3.84
N ALA A 103 17.17 5.42 -4.85
CA ALA A 103 17.75 4.85 -6.07
C ALA A 103 18.88 3.84 -5.81
N GLY A 104 19.65 4.03 -4.72
CA GLY A 104 20.73 3.13 -4.29
C GLY A 104 20.25 1.82 -3.65
N TRP A 105 19.03 1.79 -3.09
CA TRP A 105 18.47 0.62 -2.40
C TRP A 105 16.97 0.46 -2.72
N SER A 106 16.67 0.11 -3.96
CA SER A 106 15.30 -0.26 -4.38
C SER A 106 15.31 -1.62 -5.05
N SER A 107 14.19 -2.32 -5.00
CA SER A 107 14.04 -3.62 -5.66
C SER A 107 14.31 -3.51 -7.16
N THR A 108 14.95 -4.54 -7.70
CA THR A 108 15.12 -4.69 -9.15
C THR A 108 14.05 -5.66 -9.64
N THR A 109 13.24 -5.21 -10.59
CA THR A 109 12.13 -6.00 -11.15
C THR A 109 12.25 -6.09 -12.67
N PRO A 110 11.56 -7.04 -13.34
CA PRO A 110 11.54 -7.11 -14.81
C PRO A 110 11.01 -5.85 -15.49
N HIS A 111 10.20 -5.05 -14.79
CA HIS A 111 9.64 -3.79 -15.29
C HIS A 111 10.51 -2.57 -14.98
N GLY A 112 11.72 -2.78 -14.45
CA GLY A 112 12.65 -1.74 -14.04
C GLY A 112 12.69 -1.52 -12.53
N ARG A 113 13.24 -0.37 -12.14
CA ARG A 113 13.44 0.04 -10.76
C ARG A 113 12.66 1.31 -10.48
N PHE A 114 11.78 1.26 -9.50
CA PHE A 114 11.13 2.44 -8.94
C PHE A 114 11.91 2.93 -7.73
N TYR A 115 11.99 4.25 -7.56
CA TYR A 115 12.60 4.89 -6.40
C TYR A 115 11.83 6.17 -6.05
N HIS A 116 11.96 6.61 -4.81
CA HIS A 116 11.35 7.85 -4.36
C HIS A 116 12.15 9.07 -4.83
N VAL A 117 11.45 10.06 -5.39
CA VAL A 117 11.99 11.42 -5.62
C VAL A 117 12.04 12.20 -4.30
N GLY A 118 11.07 11.95 -3.41
CA GLY A 118 10.96 12.61 -2.12
C GLY A 118 10.37 14.02 -2.20
N THR A 119 10.25 14.66 -1.04
CA THR A 119 9.85 16.07 -0.91
C THR A 119 10.90 17.00 -1.51
N VAL A 120 10.55 18.27 -1.71
CA VAL A 120 11.55 19.33 -1.95
C VAL A 120 12.57 19.31 -0.80
N PRO A 121 13.89 19.37 -1.10
CA PRO A 121 14.91 19.37 -0.06
C PRO A 121 14.68 20.48 0.96
N ASN A 122 14.86 20.15 2.24
CA ASN A 122 14.83 21.16 3.30
C ASN A 122 16.12 22.00 3.28
N ARG A 123 16.27 22.93 4.25
CA ARG A 123 17.47 23.79 4.35
C ARG A 123 18.78 23.02 4.58
N HIS A 124 18.71 21.77 4.98
CA HIS A 124 19.85 20.86 5.16
C HIS A 124 20.08 19.95 3.95
N GLY A 125 19.36 20.17 2.84
CA GLY A 125 19.44 19.32 1.65
C GLY A 125 18.75 17.97 1.80
N GLN A 126 17.98 17.75 2.86
CA GLN A 126 17.35 16.46 3.13
C GLN A 126 15.99 16.36 2.44
N ILE A 127 15.76 15.22 1.80
CA ILE A 127 14.47 14.82 1.22
C ILE A 127 13.79 13.78 2.11
N TYR A 128 12.46 13.73 2.05
CA TYR A 128 11.67 12.76 2.82
C TYR A 128 10.72 12.02 1.89
N VAL A 129 10.47 10.75 2.19
CA VAL A 129 9.33 10.06 1.56
C VAL A 129 8.04 10.69 2.07
N SER A 130 7.11 10.90 1.15
CA SER A 130 5.73 11.25 1.49
C SER A 130 4.76 10.41 0.69
N ASP A 131 3.59 10.16 1.25
CA ASP A 131 2.43 9.71 0.49
C ASP A 131 1.40 10.82 0.38
N VAL A 132 0.65 10.79 -0.72
CA VAL A 132 -0.45 11.71 -0.99
C VAL A 132 -1.73 10.91 -0.98
N ARG A 133 -2.74 11.41 -0.28
CA ARG A 133 -4.07 10.82 -0.19
C ARG A 133 -5.07 11.75 -0.81
N MET A 134 -5.49 11.40 -2.03
CA MET A 134 -6.63 11.99 -2.72
C MET A 134 -7.90 11.26 -2.28
N MET A 135 -8.86 12.00 -1.73
CA MET A 135 -10.19 11.49 -1.41
C MET A 135 -11.17 12.01 -2.46
N VAL A 136 -12.01 11.12 -2.98
CA VAL A 136 -13.05 11.46 -3.97
C VAL A 136 -14.42 11.03 -3.47
N CYS A 137 -15.45 11.72 -3.93
CA CYS A 137 -16.84 11.31 -3.76
C CYS A 137 -17.49 11.07 -5.13
N ALA A 138 -18.44 10.13 -5.18
CA ALA A 138 -19.26 9.89 -6.36
C ALA A 138 -20.59 10.63 -6.23
N SER A 139 -21.07 11.18 -7.34
CA SER A 139 -22.39 11.81 -7.48
C SER A 139 -23.02 11.39 -8.81
N PRO A 140 -24.31 11.69 -9.06
CA PRO A 140 -24.93 11.46 -10.37
C PRO A 140 -24.18 12.13 -11.53
N ASP A 141 -23.47 13.23 -11.27
CA ASP A 141 -22.68 13.97 -12.27
C ASP A 141 -21.25 13.43 -12.44
N GLY A 142 -20.88 12.37 -11.71
CA GLY A 142 -19.54 11.79 -11.71
C GLY A 142 -18.76 12.00 -10.42
N PHE A 143 -17.46 11.70 -10.47
CA PHE A 143 -16.54 11.82 -9.34
C PHE A 143 -16.09 13.27 -9.14
N ARG A 144 -15.91 13.66 -7.87
CA ARG A 144 -15.34 14.95 -7.48
C ARG A 144 -14.29 14.76 -6.38
N PRO A 145 -13.17 15.51 -6.39
CA PRO A 145 -12.25 15.50 -5.26
C PRO A 145 -12.93 16.11 -4.02
N LEU A 146 -12.70 15.49 -2.87
CA LEU A 146 -13.27 15.91 -1.59
C LEU A 146 -12.20 16.56 -0.71
N ALA A 147 -11.03 15.93 -0.61
CA ALA A 147 -9.94 16.39 0.22
C ALA A 147 -8.63 15.75 -0.23
N ILE A 148 -7.53 16.46 -0.03
CA ILE A 148 -6.19 15.97 -0.31
C ILE A 148 -5.32 16.33 0.89
N TYR A 149 -4.49 15.38 1.32
CA TYR A 149 -3.44 15.61 2.30
C TYR A 149 -2.30 14.65 2.04
N ALA A 150 -1.14 14.93 2.62
CA ALA A 150 0.02 14.07 2.54
C ALA A 150 0.53 13.71 3.93
N ARG A 151 1.29 12.63 4.02
CA ARG A 151 1.96 12.19 5.24
C ARG A 151 3.42 11.96 4.93
N ARG A 152 4.30 12.52 5.75
CA ARG A 152 5.74 12.40 5.60
C ARG A 152 6.29 11.27 6.47
N ALA A 153 7.35 10.60 6.02
CA ALA A 153 8.16 9.73 6.85
C ALA A 153 8.81 10.49 8.01
N HIS A 154 9.25 9.74 9.03
CA HIS A 154 9.90 10.30 10.21
C HIS A 154 11.32 10.78 9.88
N ASP A 155 12.10 9.91 9.26
CA ASP A 155 13.49 10.14 8.93
C ASP A 155 13.69 10.53 7.45
N PRO A 156 14.74 11.31 7.15
CA PRO A 156 15.07 11.66 5.77
C PRO A 156 15.51 10.43 4.97
N LEU A 157 15.20 10.41 3.68
CA LEU A 157 15.57 9.32 2.78
C LEU A 157 17.05 9.42 2.41
N ILE A 158 17.88 8.55 3.02
CA ILE A 158 19.33 8.52 2.78
C ILE A 158 19.70 7.74 1.52
N GLU A 159 20.85 8.06 0.95
CA GLU A 159 21.39 7.40 -0.26
C GLU A 159 21.92 5.99 0.02
N THR A 160 22.65 5.82 1.12
CA THR A 160 23.23 4.53 1.53
C THR A 160 22.60 4.05 2.83
N LEU A 161 22.10 2.82 2.83
CA LEU A 161 21.48 2.21 3.99
C LEU A 161 22.53 1.47 4.83
N ASP A 162 22.80 1.99 6.03
CA ASP A 162 23.69 1.34 7.01
C ASP A 162 22.93 0.23 7.76
N ALA A 163 23.63 -0.85 8.15
CA ALA A 163 23.03 -2.03 8.79
C ALA A 163 22.28 -1.77 10.11
N GLY A 164 22.48 -0.61 10.75
CA GLY A 164 21.78 -0.23 11.99
C GLY A 164 20.56 0.68 11.79
N LYS A 165 20.27 1.13 10.57
CA LYS A 165 19.17 2.06 10.31
C LYS A 165 17.93 1.33 9.84
N ARG A 166 16.79 1.62 10.48
CA ARG A 166 15.51 1.01 10.12
C ARG A 166 14.96 1.70 8.89
N SER A 167 14.91 0.96 7.77
CA SER A 167 14.33 1.45 6.51
C SER A 167 12.88 1.93 6.67
N TRP A 168 12.11 1.33 7.59
CA TRP A 168 10.75 1.76 7.91
C TRP A 168 10.65 3.21 8.43
N ASP A 169 11.64 3.74 9.15
CA ASP A 169 11.57 5.12 9.64
C ASP A 169 11.65 6.13 8.48
N MET A 170 12.25 5.73 7.36
CA MET A 170 12.42 6.53 6.14
C MET A 170 11.32 6.28 5.10
N LEU A 171 10.66 5.11 5.10
CA LEU A 171 9.62 4.75 4.15
C LEU A 171 8.20 4.82 4.73
N GLY A 172 8.07 4.64 6.04
CA GLY A 172 6.81 4.55 6.76
C GLY A 172 6.19 5.92 7.01
N THR A 173 5.08 6.19 6.34
CA THR A 173 4.32 7.46 6.44
C THR A 173 3.14 7.37 7.42
N ASN A 174 2.99 6.26 8.14
CA ASN A 174 1.90 6.10 9.10
C ASN A 174 2.09 7.05 10.28
N LEU A 175 1.03 7.77 10.63
CA LEU A 175 1.04 8.74 11.74
C LEU A 175 0.71 8.07 13.07
N SER A 176 -0.02 6.95 13.05
CA SER A 176 -0.42 6.25 14.25
C SER A 176 0.72 5.40 14.80
N PHE A 177 1.01 5.53 16.09
CA PHE A 177 1.99 4.72 16.80
C PHE A 177 1.44 4.24 18.14
N ARG A 178 1.98 3.12 18.61
CA ARG A 178 1.60 2.53 19.90
C ARG A 178 2.58 3.00 20.97
N ARG A 179 2.04 3.51 22.08
CA ARG A 179 2.83 3.91 23.25
C ARG A 179 3.24 2.70 24.10
N PRO A 180 4.24 2.83 24.98
CA PRO A 180 4.66 1.75 25.88
C PRO A 180 3.56 1.21 26.79
N ASP A 181 2.59 2.06 27.16
CA ASP A 181 1.41 1.68 27.96
C ASP A 181 0.33 0.93 27.16
N GLY A 182 0.58 0.68 25.87
CA GLY A 182 -0.34 0.00 24.97
C GLY A 182 -1.38 0.91 24.30
N SER A 183 -1.48 2.18 24.69
CA SER A 183 -2.37 3.18 24.08
C SER A 183 -1.90 3.58 22.67
N TRP A 184 -2.79 4.21 21.90
CA TRP A 184 -2.49 4.74 20.57
C TRP A 184 -2.33 6.25 20.61
N ASP A 185 -1.42 6.75 19.79
CA ASP A 185 -1.24 8.18 19.53
C ASP A 185 -1.09 8.45 18.03
N THR A 186 -1.09 9.73 17.65
CA THR A 186 -0.89 10.20 16.28
C THR A 186 0.15 11.30 16.22
N GLU A 187 1.16 11.11 15.39
CA GLU A 187 2.22 12.09 15.15
C GLU A 187 1.77 13.13 14.11
N THR A 188 0.97 14.09 14.56
CA THR A 188 0.34 15.10 13.69
C THR A 188 1.33 16.07 13.03
N SER A 189 2.54 16.21 13.57
CA SER A 189 3.61 17.07 13.00
C SER A 189 4.09 16.62 11.62
N ARG A 190 3.82 15.36 11.23
CA ARG A 190 4.15 14.80 9.91
C ARG A 190 2.98 14.82 8.92
N LEU A 191 1.81 15.31 9.35
CA LEU A 191 0.69 15.58 8.46
C LEU A 191 1.00 16.85 7.65
N MET A 192 0.88 16.76 6.33
CA MET A 192 1.12 17.87 5.42
C MET A 192 -0.19 18.22 4.71
N LEU A 193 -0.70 19.42 4.96
CA LEU A 193 -1.97 19.86 4.39
C LEU A 193 -1.77 20.55 3.03
N MET A 194 -2.85 20.66 2.26
CA MET A 194 -2.86 21.44 1.01
C MET A 194 -3.03 22.92 1.31
N ASP A 195 -2.11 23.48 2.09
CA ASP A 195 -2.05 24.90 2.38
C ASP A 195 -0.81 25.54 1.75
N ASN A 196 -0.72 26.87 1.79
CA ASN A 196 0.39 27.62 1.21
C ASN A 196 1.76 27.29 1.87
N ARG A 197 1.76 26.65 3.04
CA ARG A 197 2.97 26.36 3.81
C ARG A 197 3.54 24.99 3.43
N ASP A 198 2.70 23.97 3.42
CA ASP A 198 3.13 22.58 3.29
C ASP A 198 3.11 22.08 1.84
N PHE A 199 2.18 22.57 1.01
CA PHE A 199 2.05 22.09 -0.38
C PHE A 199 3.35 22.29 -1.17
N ASN A 200 3.98 23.47 -1.03
CA ASN A 200 5.24 23.81 -1.70
C ASN A 200 6.42 22.92 -1.27
N ARG A 201 6.31 22.21 -0.14
CA ARG A 201 7.35 21.28 0.33
C ARG A 201 7.20 19.89 -0.29
N LEU A 202 6.02 19.52 -0.75
CA LEU A 202 5.79 18.19 -1.34
C LEU A 202 6.47 18.04 -2.70
N GLY A 203 6.64 19.13 -3.44
CA GLY A 203 7.24 19.10 -4.78
C GLY A 203 6.32 18.49 -5.84
N LEU A 204 5.00 18.60 -5.63
CA LEU A 204 3.98 18.09 -6.55
C LEU A 204 3.46 19.21 -7.44
N GLY A 205 3.33 18.91 -8.73
CA GLY A 205 2.69 19.77 -9.71
C GLY A 205 1.24 19.39 -9.98
N LEU A 206 0.65 20.06 -10.97
CA LEU A 206 -0.71 19.78 -11.43
C LEU A 206 -0.82 18.37 -12.02
N ASP A 207 0.19 17.92 -12.76
CA ASP A 207 0.21 16.61 -13.42
C ASP A 207 0.15 15.47 -12.39
N GLU A 208 0.91 15.56 -11.29
CA GLU A 208 0.85 14.58 -10.21
C GLU A 208 -0.51 14.57 -9.51
N LEU A 209 -1.16 15.73 -9.36
CA LEU A 209 -2.50 15.81 -8.76
C LEU A 209 -3.58 15.23 -9.69
N ILE A 210 -3.48 15.47 -11.00
CA ILE A 210 -4.36 14.87 -12.00
C ILE A 210 -4.18 13.35 -11.99
N GLU A 211 -2.94 12.87 -12.02
CA GLU A 211 -2.65 11.44 -11.95
C GLU A 211 -3.16 10.82 -10.65
N ALA A 212 -2.97 11.48 -9.50
CA ALA A 212 -3.50 11.01 -8.21
C ALA A 212 -5.03 10.92 -8.23
N TYR A 213 -5.71 11.88 -8.84
CA TYR A 213 -7.16 11.85 -9.03
C TYR A 213 -7.59 10.67 -9.91
N VAL A 214 -6.98 10.50 -11.08
CA VAL A 214 -7.29 9.42 -12.02
C VAL A 214 -7.03 8.04 -11.39
N GLN A 215 -5.88 7.83 -10.76
CA GLN A 215 -5.54 6.58 -10.06
C GLN A 215 -6.53 6.28 -8.93
N THR A 216 -6.96 7.30 -8.18
CA THR A 216 -7.95 7.15 -7.11
C THR A 216 -9.31 6.73 -7.65
N VAL A 217 -9.80 7.40 -8.70
CA VAL A 217 -11.08 7.05 -9.34
C VAL A 217 -11.06 5.62 -9.89
N MET A 218 -10.00 5.24 -10.62
CA MET A 218 -9.86 3.89 -11.15
C MET A 218 -9.84 2.84 -10.03
N SER A 219 -9.11 3.10 -8.94
CA SER A 219 -9.02 2.19 -7.79
C SER A 219 -10.37 2.03 -7.08
N VAL A 220 -11.11 3.12 -6.88
CA VAL A 220 -12.47 3.09 -6.30
C VAL A 220 -13.40 2.27 -7.19
N VAL A 221 -13.42 2.52 -8.50
CA VAL A 221 -14.25 1.78 -9.46
C VAL A 221 -13.88 0.29 -9.50
N ALA A 222 -12.59 -0.04 -9.40
CA ALA A 222 -12.15 -1.44 -9.36
C ALA A 222 -12.67 -2.18 -8.12
N ILE A 223 -12.55 -1.57 -6.93
CA ILE A 223 -13.03 -2.15 -5.67
C ILE A 223 -14.56 -2.24 -5.65
N ASP A 224 -15.25 -1.21 -6.14
CA ASP A 224 -16.71 -1.18 -6.22
C ASP A 224 -17.25 -2.31 -7.11
N ARG A 225 -16.67 -2.47 -8.31
CA ARG A 225 -17.00 -3.59 -9.22
C ARG A 225 -16.66 -4.96 -8.64
N MET A 226 -15.64 -5.06 -7.80
CA MET A 226 -15.33 -6.29 -7.07
C MET A 226 -16.40 -6.57 -6.00
N ALA A 227 -16.83 -5.54 -5.27
CA ALA A 227 -17.90 -5.65 -4.30
C ALA A 227 -19.20 -6.11 -4.96
N GLU A 228 -19.60 -5.52 -6.09
CA GLU A 228 -20.78 -5.96 -6.87
C GLU A 228 -20.70 -7.44 -7.27
N GLN A 229 -19.54 -7.90 -7.76
CA GLN A 229 -19.35 -9.29 -8.18
C GLN A 229 -19.49 -10.29 -7.03
N LEU A 230 -19.14 -9.87 -5.81
CA LEU A 230 -19.27 -10.66 -4.59
C LEU A 230 -20.72 -10.77 -4.10
N PHE A 231 -21.69 -10.12 -4.76
CA PHE A 231 -23.11 -10.28 -4.48
C PHE A 231 -23.83 -10.93 -5.66
N ASN A 232 -24.89 -11.67 -5.36
CA ASN A 232 -25.84 -12.09 -6.39
C ASN A 232 -26.95 -11.04 -6.53
N SER A 233 -27.79 -11.21 -7.55
CA SER A 233 -28.97 -10.35 -7.80
C SER A 233 -29.99 -10.32 -6.65
N ARG A 234 -29.90 -11.23 -5.68
CA ARG A 234 -30.73 -11.26 -4.47
C ARG A 234 -30.04 -10.62 -3.25
N GLY A 235 -28.92 -9.94 -3.44
CA GLY A 235 -28.19 -9.30 -2.35
C GLY A 235 -27.49 -10.26 -1.38
N ARG A 236 -27.29 -11.53 -1.74
CA ARG A 236 -26.54 -12.49 -0.91
C ARG A 236 -25.06 -12.48 -1.26
N PHE A 237 -24.21 -12.45 -0.23
CA PHE A 237 -22.76 -12.57 -0.37
C PHE A 237 -22.36 -13.94 -0.91
N ARG A 238 -21.53 -13.94 -1.96
CA ARG A 238 -21.04 -15.14 -2.65
C ARG A 238 -19.78 -15.65 -1.95
N MET A 239 -19.95 -16.24 -0.77
CA MET A 239 -18.82 -16.77 0.02
C MET A 239 -17.92 -17.73 -0.77
N ARG A 240 -18.47 -18.57 -1.66
CA ARG A 240 -17.67 -19.46 -2.51
C ARG A 240 -16.75 -18.69 -3.47
N LEU A 241 -17.25 -17.60 -4.06
CA LEU A 241 -16.44 -16.73 -4.93
C LEU A 241 -15.39 -15.99 -4.13
N PHE A 242 -15.75 -15.48 -2.94
CA PHE A 242 -14.77 -14.85 -2.04
C PHE A 242 -13.62 -15.82 -1.71
N LYS A 243 -13.93 -17.06 -1.33
CA LYS A 243 -12.93 -18.10 -1.05
C LYS A 243 -12.00 -18.39 -2.22
N SER A 244 -12.48 -18.31 -3.46
CA SER A 244 -11.59 -18.45 -4.64
C SER A 244 -10.68 -17.23 -4.87
N LEU A 245 -11.03 -16.07 -4.33
CA LEU A 245 -10.23 -14.83 -4.42
C LEU A 245 -9.32 -14.64 -3.21
N ASN A 246 -9.64 -15.23 -2.06
CA ASN A 246 -8.85 -15.16 -0.86
C ASN A 246 -9.09 -16.45 -0.06
N ASP A 247 -8.10 -17.34 -0.08
CA ASP A 247 -8.21 -18.70 0.45
C ASP A 247 -7.62 -18.84 1.86
N ASP A 248 -7.21 -17.74 2.50
CA ASP A 248 -6.56 -17.76 3.81
C ASP A 248 -7.52 -18.33 4.88
N PRO A 249 -7.24 -19.52 5.45
CA PRO A 249 -8.15 -20.17 6.38
C PRO A 249 -8.40 -19.35 7.65
N ARG A 250 -7.39 -18.61 8.11
CA ARG A 250 -7.47 -17.78 9.32
C ARG A 250 -8.41 -16.61 9.08
N LEU A 251 -8.26 -15.88 7.97
CA LEU A 251 -9.23 -14.83 7.60
C LEU A 251 -10.63 -15.42 7.45
N LEU A 252 -10.79 -16.54 6.75
CA LEU A 252 -12.10 -17.14 6.50
C LEU A 252 -12.82 -17.54 7.79
N SER A 253 -12.09 -17.93 8.84
CA SER A 253 -12.66 -18.23 10.16
C SER A 253 -13.15 -17.00 10.92
N GLU A 254 -12.67 -15.81 10.57
CA GLU A 254 -13.05 -14.53 11.19
C GLU A 254 -14.30 -13.91 10.58
N ILE A 255 -14.73 -14.38 9.40
CA ILE A 255 -15.87 -13.80 8.69
C ILE A 255 -17.19 -14.37 9.24
N MET A 256 -17.91 -13.52 9.97
CA MET A 256 -19.27 -13.78 10.45
C MET A 256 -20.28 -13.09 9.52
N LEU A 257 -20.82 -13.83 8.53
CA LEU A 257 -21.80 -13.33 7.54
C LEU A 257 -23.13 -14.06 7.59
#